data_AF-A0A1V6SUP0-F1
#
_entry.id   AF-A0A1V6SUP0-F1
#
_cell.length_a   1.000
_cell.length_b   1.000
_cell.length_c   1.000
_cell.angle_alpha   90.00
_cell.angle_beta   90.00
_cell.angle_gamma   90.00
#
_symmetry.space_group_name_H-M   'P 1'
#
loop_
_entity.id
_entity.type
_entity.pdbx_description
1 polymer ?
#
loop_
_entity_poly.entity_id
_entity_poly.type
_entity_poly.pdbx_seq_one_letter_code
_entity_poly.pdbx_strand_id
1 'polypeptide(L)'
;MFKPGFREHEEQAATLQEETDIVSARSIQALIQWLYTRVINFGIKDNSECVSAAIELARLADKYGIIGIQSANGGGFPKDNTSSLKSAHIISATFLPRGHPVRRILAAACVCGYMRQKNYKFAQEAEDHPTFAADLLREVQLALDTTNVFKERAFIIKDPVDNAETRLQRT
;
A
#
# COMPACT_ATOMS: atom_id res chain seq x y z
N MET A 1 -20.07 7.70 -18.81
CA MET A 1 -20.60 6.41 -19.25
C MET A 1 -22.11 6.50 -19.47
N PHE A 2 -22.94 6.69 -18.45
CA PHE A 2 -24.40 6.79 -18.58
C PHE A 2 -24.91 8.20 -18.92
N LYS A 3 -24.58 8.72 -20.11
CA LYS A 3 -25.10 10.02 -20.59
C LYS A 3 -26.16 9.80 -21.69
N PRO A 4 -27.19 10.65 -21.79
CA PRO A 4 -28.13 10.61 -22.90
C PRO A 4 -27.41 10.64 -24.26
N GLY A 5 -27.90 9.86 -25.23
CA GLY A 5 -27.29 9.72 -26.56
C GLY A 5 -26.22 8.62 -26.66
N PHE A 6 -26.01 7.83 -25.61
CA PHE A 6 -25.15 6.65 -25.61
C PHE A 6 -25.98 5.38 -25.34
N ARG A 7 -25.59 4.26 -25.95
CA ARG A 7 -26.27 2.96 -25.78
C ARG A 7 -26.35 2.57 -24.31
N GLU A 8 -25.31 2.86 -23.54
CA GLU A 8 -25.23 2.53 -22.13
C GLU A 8 -26.32 3.23 -21.29
N HIS A 9 -26.76 4.42 -21.72
CA HIS A 9 -27.86 5.13 -21.07
C HIS A 9 -29.23 4.52 -21.40
N GLU A 10 -29.41 3.99 -22.60
CA GLU A 10 -30.66 3.33 -22.99
C GLU A 10 -30.79 1.95 -22.35
N GLU A 11 -29.72 1.16 -22.39
CA GLU A 11 -29.69 -0.21 -21.87
C GLU A 11 -29.50 -0.26 -20.35
N GLN A 12 -29.15 0.86 -19.72
CA GLN A 12 -28.75 0.93 -18.30
C GLN A 12 -27.66 -0.11 -17.95
N ALA A 13 -26.84 -0.45 -18.94
CA ALA A 13 -25.80 -1.45 -18.87
C ALA A 13 -24.54 -0.92 -19.55
N ALA A 14 -23.38 -1.36 -19.09
CA ALA A 14 -22.11 -1.07 -19.74
C ALA A 14 -21.25 -2.32 -19.74
N THR A 15 -20.65 -2.60 -20.90
CA THR A 15 -19.73 -3.72 -21.07
C THR A 15 -18.31 -3.23 -20.81
N LEU A 16 -17.69 -3.74 -19.76
CA LEU A 16 -16.28 -3.52 -19.45
C LEU A 16 -15.47 -4.66 -20.04
N GLN A 17 -14.58 -4.35 -20.98
CA GLN A 17 -13.65 -5.33 -21.51
C GLN A 17 -12.59 -5.64 -20.45
N GLU A 18 -12.40 -6.93 -20.17
CA GLU A 18 -11.29 -7.37 -19.33
C GLU A 18 -9.98 -6.94 -19.97
N GLU A 19 -9.13 -6.33 -19.15
CA GLU A 19 -7.78 -5.96 -19.53
C GLU A 19 -6.88 -6.60 -18.50
N THR A 20 -5.98 -7.46 -18.96
CA THR A 20 -5.04 -8.17 -18.11
C THR A 20 -4.44 -7.17 -17.13
N ASP A 21 -4.46 -7.55 -15.85
CA ASP A 21 -3.79 -6.80 -14.81
C ASP A 21 -4.41 -5.42 -14.45
N ILE A 22 -5.50 -4.98 -15.11
CA ILE A 22 -6.14 -3.68 -14.87
C ILE A 22 -7.65 -3.79 -14.61
N VAL A 23 -8.39 -4.53 -15.45
CA VAL A 23 -9.85 -4.67 -15.32
C VAL A 23 -10.18 -6.14 -15.13
N SER A 24 -10.65 -6.49 -13.94
CA SER A 24 -11.03 -7.84 -13.54
C SER A 24 -12.36 -7.84 -12.79
N ALA A 25 -13.10 -8.96 -12.81
CA ALA A 25 -14.35 -9.07 -12.06
C ALA A 25 -14.15 -8.73 -10.56
N ARG A 26 -13.01 -9.15 -9.97
CA ARG A 26 -12.68 -8.89 -8.56
C ARG A 26 -12.39 -7.41 -8.27
N SER A 27 -11.70 -6.70 -9.16
CA SER A 27 -11.42 -5.26 -8.97
C SER A 27 -12.70 -4.44 -9.14
N ILE A 28 -13.57 -4.78 -10.09
CA ILE A 28 -14.88 -4.15 -10.24
C ILE A 28 -15.77 -4.41 -9.02
N GLN A 29 -15.82 -5.65 -8.52
CA GLN A 29 -16.57 -5.99 -7.32
C GLN A 29 -16.07 -5.18 -6.11
N ALA A 30 -14.76 -5.07 -5.92
CA ALA A 30 -14.18 -4.27 -4.85
C ALA A 30 -14.47 -2.77 -4.99
N LEU A 31 -14.46 -2.24 -6.22
CA LEU A 31 -14.87 -0.87 -6.49
C LEU A 31 -16.35 -0.64 -6.13
N ILE A 32 -17.24 -1.55 -6.50
CA ILE A 32 -18.67 -1.48 -6.15
C ILE A 32 -18.83 -1.50 -4.63
N GLN A 33 -18.15 -2.41 -3.92
CA GLN A 33 -18.18 -2.45 -2.46
C GLN A 33 -17.75 -1.11 -1.85
N TRP A 34 -16.65 -0.53 -2.34
CA TRP A 34 -16.16 0.76 -1.86
C TRP A 34 -17.14 1.91 -2.16
N LEU A 35 -17.76 1.94 -3.33
CA LEU A 35 -18.72 2.98 -3.70
C LEU A 35 -19.93 3.00 -2.77
N TYR A 36 -20.42 1.83 -2.37
CA TYR A 36 -21.62 1.71 -1.54
C TYR A 36 -21.35 1.71 -0.03
N THR A 37 -20.25 1.09 0.41
CA THR A 37 -19.99 0.86 1.85
C THR A 37 -18.75 1.58 2.36
N ARG A 38 -17.93 2.15 1.48
CA ARG A 38 -16.58 2.69 1.80
C ARG A 38 -15.61 1.66 2.39
N VAL A 39 -15.98 0.38 2.37
CA VAL A 39 -15.18 -0.74 2.85
C VAL A 39 -14.94 -1.69 1.69
N ILE A 40 -13.74 -2.25 1.63
CA ILE A 40 -13.35 -3.26 0.65
C ILE A 40 -13.10 -4.56 1.40
N ASN A 41 -13.77 -5.63 0.98
CA ASN A 41 -13.49 -6.98 1.42
C ASN A 41 -13.40 -7.90 0.20
N PHE A 42 -12.19 -8.38 -0.08
CA PHE A 42 -11.96 -9.30 -1.19
C PHE A 42 -12.44 -10.72 -0.91
N GLY A 43 -12.70 -11.10 0.35
CA GLY A 43 -13.05 -12.47 0.72
C GLY A 43 -11.92 -13.48 0.48
N ILE A 44 -10.69 -13.01 0.28
CA ILE A 44 -9.51 -13.83 -0.02
C ILE A 44 -8.80 -14.17 1.29
N LYS A 45 -8.60 -15.47 1.54
CA LYS A 45 -7.84 -15.96 2.72
C LYS A 45 -6.33 -15.89 2.54
N ASP A 46 -5.86 -16.03 1.30
CA ASP A 46 -4.44 -15.95 1.00
C ASP A 46 -3.99 -14.48 0.92
N ASN A 47 -3.07 -14.10 1.81
CA ASN A 47 -2.59 -12.72 1.88
C ASN A 47 -1.83 -12.28 0.62
N SER A 48 -1.17 -13.19 -0.11
CA SER A 48 -0.48 -12.85 -1.35
C SER A 48 -1.50 -12.49 -2.44
N GLU A 49 -2.54 -13.30 -2.60
CA GLU A 49 -3.64 -13.04 -3.52
C GLU A 49 -4.41 -11.77 -3.15
N CYS A 50 -4.57 -11.49 -1.85
CA CYS A 50 -5.16 -10.24 -1.39
C CYS A 50 -4.35 -9.01 -1.84
N VAL A 51 -3.01 -9.09 -1.77
CA VAL A 51 -2.13 -8.02 -2.29
C VAL A 51 -2.27 -7.87 -3.80
N SER A 52 -2.32 -8.97 -4.56
CA SER A 52 -2.57 -8.93 -6.01
C SER A 52 -3.90 -8.25 -6.33
N ALA A 53 -4.97 -8.58 -5.61
CA ALA A 53 -6.28 -7.96 -5.79
C ALA A 53 -6.28 -6.46 -5.45
N ALA A 54 -5.53 -6.04 -4.43
CA ALA A 54 -5.37 -4.64 -4.07
C ALA A 54 -4.59 -3.85 -5.14
N ILE A 55 -3.55 -4.43 -5.75
CA ILE A 55 -2.81 -3.80 -6.85
C ILE A 55 -3.68 -3.66 -8.10
N GLU A 56 -4.48 -4.68 -8.45
CA GLU A 56 -5.43 -4.58 -9.56
C GLU A 56 -6.47 -3.48 -9.33
N LEU A 57 -7.03 -3.40 -8.12
CA LEU A 57 -7.98 -2.34 -7.79
C LEU A 57 -7.35 -0.94 -7.91
N ALA A 58 -6.08 -0.80 -7.52
CA ALA A 58 -5.35 0.45 -7.70
C ALA A 58 -5.17 0.82 -9.17
N ARG A 59 -4.80 -0.15 -10.03
CA ARG A 59 -4.67 0.07 -11.47
C ARG A 59 -6.01 0.43 -12.12
N LEU A 60 -7.09 -0.23 -11.71
CA LEU A 60 -8.45 0.11 -12.12
C LEU A 60 -8.78 1.56 -11.74
N ALA A 61 -8.49 1.94 -10.50
CA ALA A 61 -8.76 3.28 -9.99
C ALA A 61 -7.97 4.34 -10.77
N ASP A 62 -6.69 4.10 -11.03
CA ASP A 62 -5.85 4.98 -11.84
C ASP A 62 -6.39 5.11 -13.27
N LYS A 63 -6.75 4.00 -13.93
CA LYS A 63 -7.28 3.98 -15.29
C LYS A 63 -8.52 4.86 -15.44
N TYR A 64 -9.41 4.85 -14.45
CA TYR A 64 -10.66 5.61 -14.48
C TYR A 64 -10.63 6.92 -13.68
N GLY A 65 -9.47 7.33 -13.16
CA GLY A 65 -9.31 8.56 -12.38
C GLY A 65 -10.08 8.57 -11.05
N ILE A 66 -10.27 7.40 -10.44
CA ILE A 66 -11.03 7.23 -9.19
C ILE A 66 -10.13 7.60 -8.01
N ILE A 67 -10.42 8.72 -7.36
CA ILE A 67 -9.69 9.20 -6.20
C ILE A 67 -10.29 8.69 -4.88
N GLY A 68 -9.45 8.56 -3.85
CA GLY A 68 -9.87 8.26 -2.47
C GLY A 68 -10.01 6.78 -2.10
N ILE A 69 -9.96 5.86 -3.08
CA ILE A 69 -10.06 4.41 -2.80
C ILE A 69 -8.91 3.90 -1.92
N GLN A 70 -7.76 4.55 -2.05
CA GLN A 70 -6.52 4.27 -1.31
C GLN A 70 -6.53 4.68 0.17
N SER A 71 -7.56 5.40 0.62
CA SER A 71 -7.82 5.66 2.05
C SER A 71 -8.91 4.76 2.63
N ALA A 72 -9.41 3.77 1.88
CA ALA A 72 -10.37 2.80 2.41
C ALA A 72 -9.67 1.96 3.50
N ASN A 73 -10.01 2.24 4.77
CA ASN A 73 -9.40 1.67 5.97
C ASN A 73 -9.70 0.17 6.22
N GLY A 74 -10.07 -0.58 5.17
CA GLY A 74 -10.43 -2.00 5.25
C GLY A 74 -9.32 -2.93 4.74
N GLY A 75 -8.24 -3.09 5.49
CA GLY A 75 -7.48 -4.35 5.57
C GLY A 75 -6.69 -4.88 4.35
N GLY A 76 -6.60 -4.19 3.21
CA GLY A 76 -5.97 -4.76 2.01
C GLY A 76 -4.44 -4.65 1.92
N PHE A 77 -3.81 -3.73 2.66
CA PHE A 77 -2.38 -3.49 2.53
C PHE A 77 -1.58 -4.05 3.71
N PRO A 78 -0.48 -4.77 3.45
CA PRO A 78 0.30 -5.43 4.49
C PRO A 78 0.93 -4.36 5.38
N LYS A 79 0.48 -4.30 6.64
CA LYS A 79 0.98 -3.32 7.60
C LYS A 79 2.37 -3.67 8.12
N ASP A 80 2.74 -4.95 8.25
CA ASP A 80 3.99 -5.29 8.96
C ASP A 80 4.71 -6.61 8.56
N ASN A 81 4.39 -7.27 7.44
CA ASN A 81 5.13 -8.48 7.06
C ASN A 81 5.28 -8.69 5.55
N THR A 82 6.52 -8.58 5.07
CA THR A 82 6.87 -8.99 3.71
C THR A 82 6.62 -10.48 3.45
N SER A 83 6.27 -11.30 4.45
CA SER A 83 6.03 -12.75 4.31
C SER A 83 5.02 -13.08 3.20
N SER A 84 4.00 -12.23 3.03
CA SER A 84 2.96 -12.41 2.01
C SER A 84 3.29 -11.75 0.67
N LEU A 85 4.37 -10.97 0.61
CA LEU A 85 4.84 -10.38 -0.63
C LEU A 85 5.66 -11.37 -1.45
N LYS A 86 5.51 -11.30 -2.77
CA LYS A 86 6.30 -11.99 -3.79
C LYS A 86 6.92 -10.96 -4.72
N SER A 87 7.97 -11.34 -5.45
CA SER A 87 8.63 -10.51 -6.47
C SER A 87 7.62 -9.94 -7.47
N ALA A 88 6.65 -10.75 -7.89
CA ALA A 88 5.57 -10.34 -8.78
C ALA A 88 4.79 -9.12 -8.26
N HIS A 89 4.56 -8.98 -6.95
CA HIS A 89 3.86 -7.81 -6.41
C HIS A 89 4.71 -6.55 -6.50
N ILE A 90 6.02 -6.68 -6.23
CA ILE A 90 6.98 -5.57 -6.33
C ILE A 90 7.04 -5.08 -7.76
N ILE A 91 7.26 -6.00 -8.70
CA ILE A 91 7.33 -5.72 -10.14
C ILE A 91 6.01 -5.11 -10.62
N SER A 92 4.87 -5.72 -10.24
CA SER A 92 3.54 -5.24 -10.60
C SER A 92 3.28 -3.80 -10.14
N ALA A 93 3.75 -3.44 -8.95
CA ALA A 93 3.63 -2.07 -8.43
C ALA A 93 4.49 -1.05 -9.18
N THR A 94 5.56 -1.46 -9.86
CA THR A 94 6.40 -0.52 -10.64
C THR A 94 5.68 0.09 -11.83
N PHE A 95 4.61 -0.56 -12.32
CA PHE A 95 3.73 -0.06 -13.38
C PHE A 95 2.76 1.03 -12.91
N LEU A 96 2.66 1.26 -11.60
CA LEU A 96 1.86 2.36 -11.06
C LEU A 96 2.62 3.69 -11.16
N PRO A 97 1.92 4.84 -11.29
CA PRO A 97 2.53 6.15 -11.35
C PRO A 97 3.49 6.44 -10.18
N ARG A 98 4.52 7.27 -10.40
CA ARG A 98 5.44 7.66 -9.33
C ARG A 98 4.68 8.36 -8.19
N GLY A 99 4.99 7.96 -6.95
CA GLY A 99 4.33 8.50 -5.77
C GLY A 99 2.96 7.87 -5.47
N HIS A 100 2.52 6.88 -6.25
CA HIS A 100 1.27 6.18 -6.01
C HIS A 100 1.25 5.55 -4.60
N PRO A 101 0.19 5.72 -3.78
CA PRO A 101 0.11 5.22 -2.41
C PRO A 101 0.42 3.72 -2.26
N VAL A 102 -0.03 2.87 -3.19
CA VAL A 102 0.29 1.43 -3.16
C VAL A 102 1.79 1.16 -3.24
N ARG A 103 2.53 1.89 -4.09
CA ARG A 103 3.99 1.76 -4.17
C ARG A 103 4.64 2.09 -2.83
N ARG A 104 4.17 3.18 -2.19
CA ARG A 104 4.66 3.61 -0.88
C ARG A 104 4.38 2.58 0.20
N ILE A 105 3.17 2.00 0.24
CA ILE A 105 2.84 1.02 1.27
C ILE A 105 3.65 -0.27 1.08
N LEU A 106 3.84 -0.74 -0.15
CA LEU A 106 4.69 -1.90 -0.43
C LEU A 106 6.15 -1.62 -0.05
N ALA A 107 6.69 -0.47 -0.42
CA ALA A 107 8.03 -0.04 -0.04
C ALA A 107 8.17 0.04 1.49
N ALA A 108 7.20 0.63 2.19
CA ALA A 108 7.18 0.73 3.65
C ALA A 108 7.20 -0.66 4.33
N ALA A 109 6.42 -1.62 3.83
CA ALA A 109 6.44 -3.00 4.33
C ALA A 109 7.82 -3.65 4.15
N CYS A 110 8.59 -3.26 3.12
CA CYS A 110 9.92 -3.78 2.84
C CYS A 110 11.04 -3.18 3.70
N VAL A 111 10.85 -1.98 4.27
CA VAL A 111 11.90 -1.24 5.03
C VAL A 111 12.53 -2.08 6.13
N CYS A 112 11.70 -2.67 7.01
CA CYS A 112 12.20 -3.46 8.15
C CYS A 112 13.07 -4.64 7.72
N GLY A 113 12.68 -5.34 6.65
CA GLY A 113 13.44 -6.45 6.10
C GLY A 113 14.75 -5.98 5.47
N TYR A 114 14.67 -4.93 4.63
CA TYR A 114 15.83 -4.36 3.95
C TYR A 114 16.91 -3.85 4.91
N MET A 115 16.52 -3.17 5.99
CA MET A 115 17.47 -2.62 6.96
C MET A 115 18.11 -3.67 7.88
N ARG A 116 17.40 -4.76 8.19
CA ARG A 116 17.83 -5.72 9.23
C ARG A 116 18.42 -7.01 8.68
N GLN A 117 18.04 -7.42 7.47
CA GLN A 117 18.44 -8.71 6.90
C GLN A 117 19.59 -8.51 5.92
N LYS A 118 20.75 -9.11 6.22
CA LYS A 118 21.92 -9.06 5.33
C LYS A 118 21.62 -9.59 3.92
N ASN A 119 20.78 -10.63 3.83
CA ASN A 119 20.33 -11.24 2.59
C ASN A 119 18.82 -11.05 2.46
N TYR A 120 18.38 -9.80 2.29
CA TYR A 120 16.96 -9.50 2.16
C TYR A 120 16.38 -10.08 0.87
N LYS A 121 15.22 -10.73 0.97
CA LYS A 121 14.62 -11.47 -0.14
C LYS A 121 14.22 -10.64 -1.36
N PHE A 122 14.13 -9.32 -1.22
CA PHE A 122 13.86 -8.42 -2.35
C PHE A 122 15.02 -7.48 -2.69
N ALA A 123 16.25 -7.86 -2.31
CA ALA A 123 17.44 -7.08 -2.64
C ALA A 123 17.64 -6.97 -4.15
N GLN A 124 17.50 -8.09 -4.88
CA GLN A 124 17.64 -8.14 -6.33
C GLN A 124 16.60 -7.25 -7.03
N GLU A 125 15.36 -7.25 -6.58
CA GLU A 125 14.30 -6.43 -7.15
C GLU A 125 14.56 -4.93 -6.95
N ALA A 126 15.22 -4.55 -5.86
CA ALA A 126 15.67 -3.17 -5.68
C ALA A 126 16.79 -2.81 -6.67
N GLU A 127 17.71 -3.74 -6.96
CA GLU A 127 18.76 -3.53 -7.96
C GLU A 127 18.19 -3.45 -9.39
N ASP A 128 17.29 -4.35 -9.74
CA ASP A 128 16.75 -4.50 -11.10
C ASP A 128 15.67 -3.45 -11.44
N HIS A 129 14.99 -2.90 -10.43
CA HIS A 129 13.90 -1.94 -10.62
C HIS A 129 14.17 -0.60 -9.90
N PRO A 130 14.82 0.38 -10.57
CA PRO A 130 15.19 1.66 -9.96
C PRO A 130 14.02 2.46 -9.39
N THR A 131 12.81 2.28 -9.95
CA THR A 131 11.59 2.92 -9.45
C THR A 131 11.19 2.38 -8.08
N PHE A 132 11.32 1.07 -7.86
CA PHE A 132 11.11 0.44 -6.56
C PHE A 132 12.21 0.81 -5.57
N ALA A 133 13.49 0.81 -5.99
CA ALA A 133 14.58 1.27 -5.13
C ALA A 133 14.37 2.71 -4.64
N ALA A 134 13.95 3.62 -5.52
CA ALA A 134 13.66 4.99 -5.15
C ALA A 134 12.55 5.09 -4.09
N ASP A 135 11.47 4.31 -4.23
CA ASP A 135 10.41 4.26 -3.24
C ASP A 135 10.90 3.67 -1.90
N LEU A 136 11.68 2.59 -1.97
CA LEU A 136 12.25 1.93 -0.79
C LEU A 136 13.19 2.87 -0.02
N LEU A 137 14.12 3.54 -0.70
CA LEU A 137 15.03 4.51 -0.08
C LEU A 137 14.28 5.69 0.55
N ARG A 138 13.22 6.16 -0.10
CA ARG A 138 12.36 7.21 0.46
C ARG A 138 11.68 6.76 1.75
N GLU A 139 11.12 5.55 1.78
CA GLU A 139 10.46 5.05 2.98
C GLU A 139 11.48 4.69 4.08
N VAL A 140 12.71 4.27 3.74
CA VAL A 140 13.83 4.15 4.69
C VAL A 140 14.16 5.52 5.31
N GLN A 141 14.24 6.58 4.50
CA GLN A 141 14.47 7.94 5.01
C GLN A 141 13.38 8.36 6.00
N LEU A 142 12.11 8.15 5.65
CA LEU A 142 10.97 8.47 6.53
C LEU A 142 11.02 7.67 7.85
N ALA A 143 11.40 6.40 7.79
CA ALA A 143 11.58 5.58 8.99
C ALA A 143 12.72 6.11 9.88
N LEU A 144 13.85 6.52 9.28
CA LEU A 144 14.99 7.10 10.00
C LEU A 144 14.64 8.45 10.63
N ASP A 145 13.98 9.35 9.90
CA ASP A 145 13.56 10.65 10.41
C ASP A 145 12.62 10.48 11.62
N THR A 146 11.69 9.53 11.53
CA THR A 146 10.81 9.16 12.65
C THR A 146 11.62 8.73 13.87
N THR A 147 12.67 7.93 13.70
CA THR A 147 13.55 7.51 14.82
C THR A 147 14.39 8.65 15.39
N ASN A 148 14.82 9.61 14.58
CA ASN A 148 15.58 10.77 15.05
C ASN A 148 14.72 11.68 15.95
N VAL A 149 13.44 11.87 15.62
CA VAL A 149 12.48 12.58 16.50
C VAL A 149 12.37 11.90 17.88
N PHE A 150 12.42 10.56 17.92
CA PHE A 150 12.42 9.82 19.19
C PHE A 150 13.76 9.88 19.94
N LYS A 151 14.89 10.11 19.27
CA LYS A 151 16.20 10.30 19.92
C LYS A 151 16.34 11.69 20.55
N GLU A 152 15.77 12.72 19.92
CA GLU A 152 15.79 14.09 20.46
C GLU A 152 14.81 14.30 21.62
N ARG A 153 13.74 13.49 21.68
CA ARG A 153 12.84 13.45 22.83
C ARG A 153 13.47 12.69 23.98
N ALA A 154 14.09 13.42 24.89
CA ALA A 154 14.36 12.90 26.22
C ALA A 154 13.02 12.50 26.87
N PHE A 155 12.83 11.20 27.11
CA PHE A 155 11.69 10.75 27.89
C PHE A 155 11.97 11.08 29.35
N ILE A 156 11.27 12.11 29.85
CA ILE A 156 11.25 12.45 31.26
C ILE A 156 10.14 11.60 31.88
N ILE A 157 10.53 10.58 32.63
CA ILE A 157 9.57 9.85 33.48
C ILE A 157 9.54 10.58 34.81
N LYS A 158 8.36 11.07 35.20
CA LYS A 158 8.09 11.48 36.57
C LYS A 158 7.64 10.28 37.37
N ASP A 159 8.39 9.96 38.40
CA ASP A 159 7.95 8.98 39.39
C ASP A 159 6.72 9.55 40.14
N PRO A 160 5.59 8.83 40.18
CA PRO A 160 4.36 9.33 40.79
C PRO A 160 4.37 9.35 42.32
N VAL A 161 5.39 8.77 42.97
CA VAL A 161 5.49 8.65 44.43
C VAL A 161 6.36 9.77 45.02
N ASP A 162 7.46 10.12 44.38
CA ASP A 162 8.40 11.15 44.86
C ASP A 162 8.56 12.36 43.92
N ASN A 163 7.89 12.32 42.76
CA ASN A 163 7.94 13.36 41.73
C ASN A 163 9.34 13.57 41.13
N ALA A 164 10.25 12.63 41.30
CA ALA A 164 11.59 12.68 40.74
C ALA A 164 11.54 12.50 39.21
N GLU A 165 12.28 13.37 38.50
CA GLU A 165 12.39 13.31 37.05
C GLU A 165 13.59 12.46 36.64
N THR A 166 13.34 11.31 36.02
CA THR A 166 14.39 10.47 35.43
C THR A 166 14.43 10.67 33.93
N ARG A 167 15.58 11.13 33.42
CA ARG A 167 15.81 11.34 31.99
C ARG A 167 16.36 10.06 31.38
N LEU A 168 15.51 9.31 30.69
CA LEU A 168 15.96 8.11 29.99
C LEU A 168 16.69 8.51 28.71
N GLN A 169 18.01 8.28 28.68
CA GLN A 169 18.80 8.27 27.46
C GLN A 169 18.96 6.80 27.03
N ARG A 170 18.65 6.49 25.77
CA ARG A 170 18.95 5.17 25.21
C ARG A 170 20.46 5.09 24.94
N THR A 171 21.18 4.26 25.69
CA THR A 171 22.50 3.71 25.34
C THR A 171 22.44 2.87 24.07
#